data_AF-A0A6A6T9M1-F1
#
_entry.id   AF-A0A6A6T9M1-F1
#
_cell.length_a   1.000
_cell.length_b   1.000
_cell.length_c   1.000
_cell.angle_alpha   90.00
_cell.angle_beta   90.00
_cell.angle_gamma   90.00
#
_symmetry.space_group_name_H-M   'P 1'
#
loop_
_entity.id
_entity.type
_entity.pdbx_description
1 polymer ?
#
loop_
_entity_poly.entity_id
_entity_poly.type
_entity_poly.pdbx_seq_one_letter_code
_entity_poly.pdbx_strand_id
1 'polypeptide(L)' 'MSTFGGPGGGQKVGRPSPPERGSFPLDHDGECKSIMISYLQCIRSHRGTNDPECRNLSKSYLSCRMDRYVPRSFFH' A
#
# COMPACT_ATOMS: atom_id res chain seq x y z
N MET A 1 -20.04 -3.68 -13.02
CA MET A 1 -19.18 -2.68 -12.35
C MET A 1 -19.12 -3.07 -10.89
N SER A 2 -18.01 -3.67 -10.45
CA SER A 2 -17.93 -4.29 -9.12
C SER A 2 -17.93 -3.22 -8.03
N THR A 3 -18.95 -3.33 -7.18
CA THR A 3 -19.19 -2.52 -6.00
C THR A 3 -17.98 -2.63 -5.05
N PHE A 4 -17.31 -1.51 -4.78
CA PHE A 4 -16.25 -1.44 -3.76
C PHE A 4 -16.95 -1.38 -2.40
N GLY A 5 -17.03 -2.55 -1.77
CA GLY A 5 -17.74 -2.80 -0.52
C GLY A 5 -17.25 -1.97 0.66
N GLY A 6 -18.22 -1.43 1.39
CA GLY A 6 -18.11 -0.88 2.75
C GLY A 6 -19.43 -0.19 3.13
N PRO A 7 -20.04 -0.50 4.30
CA PRO A 7 -21.35 0.02 4.67
C PRO A 7 -21.31 1.54 4.85
N GLY A 8 -22.40 2.19 4.44
CA GLY A 8 -22.53 3.63 4.27
C GLY A 8 -22.17 4.43 5.52
N GLY A 9 -21.14 5.25 5.37
CA GLY A 9 -20.79 6.33 6.29
C GLY A 9 -19.97 7.32 5.48
N GLY A 10 -20.59 8.41 5.05
CA GLY A 10 -20.01 9.37 4.11
C GLY A 10 -18.58 9.73 4.49
N GLN A 11 -17.68 9.67 3.50
CA GLN A 11 -16.33 10.19 3.65
C GLN A 11 -16.44 11.65 4.06
N LYS A 12 -16.22 11.96 5.35
CA LYS A 12 -16.20 13.33 5.85
C LYS A 12 -15.17 14.06 4.98
N VAL A 13 -15.59 15.07 4.22
CA VAL A 13 -14.74 15.93 3.39
C VAL A 13 -13.96 16.87 4.32
N GLY A 14 -13.19 16.29 5.23
CA GLY A 14 -12.35 16.95 6.20
C GLY A 14 -10.98 16.27 6.17
N ARG A 15 -9.92 17.05 6.35
CA ARG A 15 -8.60 16.48 6.62
C ARG A 15 -8.74 15.72 7.95
N PRO A 16 -8.59 14.39 7.94
CA PRO A 16 -8.72 13.60 9.15
C PRO A 16 -7.60 14.02 10.10
N SER A 17 -7.89 14.08 11.39
CA SER A 17 -6.82 14.20 12.38
C SER A 17 -6.11 12.84 12.47
N PRO A 18 -4.76 12.77 12.44
CA PRO A 18 -4.09 11.49 12.70
C PRO A 18 -4.47 10.95 14.09
N PRO A 19 -4.75 9.64 14.28
CA PRO A 19 -4.73 8.52 13.32
C PRO A 19 -6.15 8.06 12.93
N GLU A 20 -7.10 8.95 12.68
CA GLU A 20 -8.49 8.58 12.33
C GLU A 20 -8.61 7.62 11.12
N ARG A 21 -7.56 7.50 10.29
CA ARG A 21 -7.46 6.53 9.18
C ARG A 21 -6.30 5.51 9.33
N GLY A 22 -5.63 5.50 10.48
CA GLY A 22 -4.37 4.79 10.70
C GLY A 22 -3.18 5.46 9.99
N SER A 23 -2.00 5.42 10.60
CA SER A 23 -0.75 5.76 9.92
C SER A 23 -0.29 4.56 9.11
N PHE A 24 -0.40 4.62 7.79
CA PHE A 24 0.21 3.59 6.96
C PHE A 24 1.73 3.58 7.26
N PRO A 25 2.35 2.42 7.58
CA PRO A 25 3.77 2.35 7.90
C PRO A 25 4.65 2.98 6.82
N LEU A 26 5.40 4.01 7.21
CA LEU A 26 6.35 4.68 6.32
C LEU A 26 7.64 3.86 6.28
N ASP A 27 8.13 3.60 5.06
CA ASP A 27 9.42 2.96 4.81
C ASP A 27 10.54 4.01 4.98
N HIS A 28 10.90 4.33 6.22
CA HIS A 28 11.86 5.39 6.54
C HIS A 28 13.28 5.06 6.07
N ASP A 29 13.72 3.82 6.27
CA ASP A 29 15.07 3.36 5.91
C ASP A 29 15.16 2.92 4.43
N GLY A 30 14.04 2.91 3.71
CA GLY A 30 14.01 2.60 2.29
C GLY A 30 14.28 1.12 1.97
N GLU A 31 14.04 0.20 2.91
CA GLU A 31 14.26 -1.23 2.72
C GLU A 31 13.38 -1.81 1.59
N CYS A 32 12.20 -1.22 1.37
CA CYS A 32 11.25 -1.64 0.34
C CYS A 32 11.39 -0.86 -0.98
N LYS A 33 12.37 0.06 -1.07
CA LYS A 33 12.57 0.96 -2.22
C LYS A 33 12.82 0.21 -3.53
N SER A 34 13.53 -0.92 -3.50
CA SER A 34 13.79 -1.72 -4.71
C SER A 34 12.50 -2.22 -5.36
N ILE A 35 11.58 -2.76 -4.55
CA ILE A 35 10.28 -3.27 -4.99
C ILE A 35 9.40 -2.12 -5.48
N MET A 36 9.44 -0.97 -4.80
CA MET A 36 8.76 0.25 -5.24
C MET A 36 9.20 0.69 -6.63
N ILE A 37 10.51 0.70 -6.91
CA ILE A 37 11.04 1.07 -8.23
C ILE A 37 10.52 0.11 -9.29
N SER A 38 10.56 -1.20 -9.05
CA SER A 38 10.04 -2.21 -9.98
C SER A 38 8.55 -2.01 -10.25
N TYR A 39 7.75 -1.73 -9.22
CA TYR A 39 6.33 -1.43 -9.36
C TYR A 39 6.10 -0.17 -10.23
N LEU A 40 6.83 0.92 -9.97
CA LEU A 40 6.69 2.16 -10.74
C LEU A 40 7.14 2.00 -12.19
N GLN A 41 8.18 1.20 -12.44
CA GLN A 41 8.61 0.85 -13.79
C GLN A 41 7.53 0.06 -14.53
N CYS A 42 6.91 -0.92 -13.87
CA CYS A 42 5.77 -1.67 -14.41
C CYS A 42 4.62 -0.74 -14.77
N ILE A 43 4.14 0.09 -13.86
CA ILE A 43 3.05 1.02 -14.16
C ILE A 43 3.41 1.92 -15.35
N ARG A 44 4.66 2.34 -15.48
CA ARG A 44 5.13 3.16 -16.61
C ARG A 44 5.13 2.38 -17.93
N SER A 45 5.55 1.12 -17.95
CA SER A 45 5.50 0.29 -19.17
C SER A 45 4.07 -0.02 -19.60
N HIS A 46 3.15 -0.12 -18.65
CA HIS A 46 1.72 -0.37 -18.88
C HIS A 46 0.89 0.91 -19.06
N ARG A 47 1.51 2.04 -19.43
CA ARG A 47 0.80 3.32 -19.70
C ARG A 47 -0.08 3.80 -18.53
N GLY A 48 0.33 3.49 -17.30
CA GLY A 48 -0.43 3.84 -16.10
C GLY A 48 -1.51 2.83 -15.70
N THR A 49 -1.71 1.74 -16.45
CA THR A 49 -2.70 0.72 -16.09
C THR A 49 -2.15 -0.22 -15.03
N ASN A 50 -3.01 -0.60 -14.09
CA ASN A 50 -2.66 -1.54 -13.03
C ASN A 50 -2.95 -2.97 -13.47
N ASP A 51 -2.16 -3.39 -14.47
CA ASP A 51 -2.18 -4.72 -15.06
C ASP A 51 -1.82 -5.80 -14.02
N PRO A 52 -2.24 -7.06 -14.20
CA PRO A 52 -2.08 -8.11 -13.20
C PRO A 52 -0.64 -8.33 -12.74
N GLU A 53 0.35 -8.12 -13.61
CA GLU A 53 1.76 -8.16 -13.25
C GLU A 53 2.17 -7.01 -12.31
N CYS A 54 1.70 -5.78 -12.56
CA CYS A 54 1.94 -4.64 -11.67
C CYS A 54 1.20 -4.79 -10.35
N ARG A 55 0.05 -5.48 -10.33
CA ARG A 55 -0.67 -5.81 -9.08
C ARG A 55 0.16 -6.68 -8.16
N ASN A 56 0.87 -7.67 -8.69
CA ASN A 56 1.74 -8.53 -7.90
C ASN A 56 2.88 -7.72 -7.26
N LEU A 57 3.52 -6.83 -8.03
CA LEU A 57 4.55 -5.92 -7.53
C LEU A 57 4.01 -4.96 -6.46
N SER A 58 2.80 -4.44 -6.66
CA SER A 58 2.13 -3.57 -5.69
C SER A 58 1.87 -4.30 -4.37
N LYS A 59 1.41 -5.55 -4.43
CA LYS A 59 1.18 -6.40 -3.27
C LYS A 59 2.49 -6.66 -2.52
N SER A 60 3.56 -7.04 -3.23
CA SER A 60 4.88 -7.25 -2.63
C SER A 60 5.43 -6.01 -1.95
N TYR A 61 5.27 -4.83 -2.57
CA TYR A 61 5.69 -3.56 -1.97
C TYR A 61 4.92 -3.26 -0.68
N LEU A 62 3.60 -3.42 -0.70
CA LEU A 62 2.76 -3.18 0.47
C LEU A 62 3.03 -4.18 1.60
N SER A 63 3.22 -5.47 1.28
CA SER A 63 3.61 -6.50 2.25
C SER A 63 4.95 -6.19 2.89
N CYS A 64 5.94 -5.76 2.10
CA CYS A 64 7.24 -5.36 2.64
C CYS A 64 7.09 -4.29 3.72
N ARG A 65 6.28 -3.25 3.49
CA ARG A 65 6.06 -2.18 4.49
C ARG A 65 5.35 -2.67 5.77
N MET A 66 4.49 -3.68 5.66
CA MET A 66 3.80 -4.27 6.82
C MET A 66 4.72 -5.16 7.64
N ASP A 67 5.53 -6.00 6.98
CA ASP A 67 6.45 -6.92 7.63
C ASP A 67 7.56 -6.20 8.41
N ARG A 68 7.95 -4.99 7.98
CA ARG A 68 8.92 -4.16 8.69
C ARG A 68 8.33 -3.36 9.85
N TYR A 69 7.01 -3.16 9.85
CA TYR A 69 6.31 -2.52 10.95
C TYR A 69 5.99 -3.48 12.09
N VAL A 70 5.70 -4.75 11.76
CA VAL A 70 5.45 -5.80 12.77
C VAL A 70 6.81 -6.44 13.11
N PRO A 71 7.44 -6.13 14.27
CA PRO A 71 8.65 -6.83 14.67
C PRO A 71 8.35 -8.33 14.74
N ARG A 72 9.11 -9.14 13.98
CA ARG A 72 9.02 -10.62 13.96
C ARG A 72 9.18 -11.27 15.35
N SER A 73 9.52 -10.49 16.36
CA SER A 73 9.73 -10.88 17.75
C SER A 73 8.44 -11.14 18.56
N PHE A 74 7.24 -10.89 18.01
CA PHE A 74 5.97 -11.16 18.71
C PHE A 74 5.36 -12.55 18.42
N PHE A 75 6.07 -13.42 17.69
CA PHE A 75 5.65 -14.79 17.35
C PHE A 75 6.54 -15.88 17.98
N HIS A 76 7.10 -15.64 19.17
CA HIS A 76 7.65 -16.71 20.00
C HIS A 76 6.93 -16.76 21.34
#